data_AF-A0A8H7ILC7-F1
#
_entry.id   AF-A0A8H7ILC7-F1
#
_cell.length_a   1.000
_cell.length_b   1.000
_cell.length_c   1.000
_cell.angle_alpha   90.00
_cell.angle_beta   90.00
_cell.angle_gamma   90.00
#
_symmetry.space_group_name_H-M   'P 1'
#
loop_
_entity.id
_entity.type
_entity.pdbx_description
1 polymer ?
#
loop_
_entity_poly.entity_id
_entity_poly.type
_entity_poly.pdbx_seq_one_letter_code
_entity_poly.pdbx_strand_id
1 'polypeptide(L)'
;MALAGVHTQCYFLWLLAILSITYCIVGLIVFLRPHPLFPIPNSTEYEAQSGLFTEAEGNVPVQHSTPRIYMLNLPRRTDRRERMMKLRAATGLSWTFVDSTDSNAEIVTQIMERVRWIRAAAHLHAIDSNFRGWWSDHHDVFEWRHMSNDSESEPSSELWELARSDPASADHTHPLPVPPSIDQRPPLEVATSRIIPRNGEAQDSRQTLKNNPLFNTSTNSARTATRGVTNTLTPRLPKLPYWRVLTRAAIACWHSHISVIREIALETIQAGTSDAGVIILEDDIDMEVDIQQRIGRLWEALPPDWDMLFLGHCWSAEGTYPPLRSHDQLHPSHSPKCTHAYAISRKGARRLVELLREPSVAYSRPLDTAFLDLIRSNLVNAYSVHPSVVIQTKNTPSDIFPGNGSRWRDILQMPALKGSEKI
;
A
#
# COMPACT_ATOMS: atom_id res chain seq x y z
N MET A 1 -12.89 68.67 -13.53
CA MET A 1 -12.64 67.54 -12.60
C MET A 1 -13.65 67.62 -11.48
N ALA A 2 -14.88 67.18 -11.75
CA ALA A 2 -16.02 67.31 -10.84
C ALA A 2 -16.30 65.95 -10.15
N LEU A 3 -16.20 66.00 -8.83
CA LEU A 3 -16.79 65.14 -7.80
C LEU A 3 -17.81 64.11 -8.30
N ALA A 4 -17.36 62.87 -8.52
CA ALA A 4 -18.26 61.72 -8.47
C ALA A 4 -18.72 61.55 -7.02
N GLY A 5 -19.91 62.08 -6.72
CA GLY A 5 -20.47 62.08 -5.38
C GLY A 5 -20.59 60.66 -4.83
N VAL A 6 -20.36 60.51 -3.52
CA VAL A 6 -20.37 59.27 -2.71
C VAL A 6 -21.49 58.29 -3.07
N HIS A 7 -22.64 58.80 -3.55
CA HIS A 7 -23.73 57.99 -4.07
C HIS A 7 -23.35 57.09 -5.26
N THR A 8 -22.53 57.55 -6.20
CA THR A 8 -22.12 56.77 -7.39
C THR A 8 -21.25 55.57 -7.04
N GLN A 9 -20.37 55.69 -6.03
CA GLN A 9 -19.59 54.56 -5.52
C GLN A 9 -20.47 53.53 -4.80
N CYS A 10 -21.51 53.96 -4.06
CA CYS A 10 -22.48 53.04 -3.48
C CYS A 10 -23.25 52.27 -4.55
N TYR A 11 -23.71 52.92 -5.63
CA TYR A 11 -24.41 52.22 -6.72
C TYR A 11 -23.53 51.19 -7.42
N PHE A 12 -22.25 51.50 -7.62
CA PHE A 12 -21.32 50.55 -8.24
C PHE A 12 -21.06 49.31 -7.36
N LEU A 13 -20.89 49.50 -6.05
CA LEU A 13 -20.73 48.40 -5.10
C LEU A 13 -22.00 47.55 -4.97
N TRP A 14 -23.18 48.17 -5.00
CA TRP A 14 -24.46 47.45 -5.04
C TRP A 14 -24.61 46.62 -6.31
N LEU A 15 -24.17 47.14 -7.47
CA LEU A 15 -24.25 46.41 -8.74
C LEU A 15 -23.32 45.17 -8.74
N LEU A 16 -22.11 45.30 -8.18
CA LEU A 16 -21.17 44.18 -8.03
C LEU A 16 -21.70 43.12 -7.06
N ALA A 17 -22.33 43.52 -5.95
CA ALA A 17 -22.93 42.59 -5.00
C ALA A 17 -24.09 41.81 -5.64
N ILE A 18 -24.97 42.49 -6.40
CA ILE A 18 -26.07 41.84 -7.13
C ILE A 18 -25.51 40.85 -8.16
N LEU A 19 -24.51 41.25 -8.94
CA LEU A 19 -23.87 40.36 -9.93
C LEU A 19 -23.25 39.12 -9.27
N SER A 20 -22.57 39.29 -8.13
CA SER A 20 -21.99 38.17 -7.36
C SER A 20 -23.08 37.23 -6.82
N ILE A 21 -24.19 37.76 -6.30
CA ILE A 21 -25.31 36.96 -5.80
C ILE A 21 -25.98 36.20 -6.96
N THR A 22 -26.20 36.86 -8.10
CA THR A 22 -26.74 36.17 -9.28
C THR A 22 -25.82 35.07 -9.79
N TYR A 23 -24.50 35.28 -9.78
CA TYR A 23 -23.53 34.25 -10.17
C TYR A 23 -23.55 33.06 -9.21
N CYS A 24 -23.65 33.29 -7.90
CA CYS A 24 -23.78 32.23 -6.90
C CYS A 24 -25.09 31.46 -7.05
N ILE A 25 -26.21 32.13 -7.33
CA ILE A 25 -27.52 31.47 -7.54
C ILE A 25 -27.51 30.63 -8.83
N VAL A 26 -26.95 31.15 -9.93
CA VAL A 26 -26.82 30.38 -11.18
C VAL A 26 -25.89 29.18 -10.99
N GLY A 27 -24.75 29.36 -10.31
CA GLY A 27 -23.85 28.27 -9.96
C GLY A 27 -24.52 27.18 -9.11
N LEU A 28 -25.32 27.58 -8.11
CA LEU A 28 -26.08 26.66 -7.27
C LEU A 28 -27.18 25.91 -8.05
N ILE A 29 -27.87 26.57 -8.99
CA ILE A 29 -28.87 25.93 -9.86
C ILE A 29 -28.22 24.94 -10.82
N VAL A 30 -27.03 25.24 -11.34
CA VAL A 30 -26.27 24.30 -12.19
C VAL A 30 -25.75 23.12 -11.38
N PHE A 31 -25.33 23.32 -10.13
CA PHE A 31 -24.82 22.25 -9.26
C PHE A 31 -25.93 21.38 -8.64
N LEU A 32 -27.14 21.93 -8.47
CA LEU A 32 -28.29 21.23 -7.90
C LEU A 32 -29.24 20.63 -8.95
N ARG A 33 -28.93 20.74 -10.26
CA ARG A 33 -29.65 19.98 -11.28
C ARG A 33 -29.08 18.56 -11.38
N PRO A 34 -29.85 17.51 -11.06
CA PRO A 34 -29.49 16.17 -11.49
C PRO A 34 -29.56 16.16 -13.02
N HIS A 35 -28.47 15.82 -13.70
CA HIS A 35 -28.48 15.55 -15.13
C HIS A 35 -29.50 14.44 -15.43
N PRO A 36 -30.60 14.69 -16.16
CA PRO A 36 -31.52 13.65 -16.57
C PRO A 36 -31.16 13.26 -18.00
N LEU A 37 -30.06 12.54 -18.19
CA LEU A 37 -29.72 11.96 -19.49
C LEU A 37 -29.07 10.59 -19.29
N PHE A 38 -29.73 9.71 -18.53
CA PHE A 38 -29.60 8.28 -18.72
C PHE A 38 -30.98 7.65 -18.49
N PRO A 39 -31.51 6.88 -19.45
CA PRO A 39 -32.74 6.13 -19.23
C PRO A 39 -32.51 5.10 -18.13
N ILE A 40 -33.39 5.08 -17.14
CA ILE A 40 -33.48 4.03 -16.13
C ILE A 40 -33.99 2.77 -16.85
N PRO A 41 -33.26 1.63 -16.86
CA PRO A 41 -33.82 0.40 -17.38
C PRO A 41 -34.94 -0.06 -16.43
N ASN A 42 -36.13 -0.27 -16.98
CA ASN A 42 -37.24 -0.86 -16.25
C ASN A 42 -36.85 -2.28 -15.80
N SER A 43 -37.22 -2.62 -14.55
CA SER A 43 -36.93 -3.88 -13.87
C SER A 43 -37.69 -5.10 -14.42
N THR A 44 -38.03 -5.09 -15.71
CA THR A 44 -38.79 -6.16 -16.40
C THR A 44 -38.07 -6.70 -17.65
N GLU A 45 -36.87 -6.21 -17.98
CA GLU A 45 -36.06 -6.75 -19.09
C GLU A 45 -35.00 -7.78 -18.65
N TYR A 46 -34.82 -8.01 -17.35
CA TYR A 46 -33.92 -9.06 -16.84
C TYR A 46 -34.54 -10.45 -16.74
N GLU A 47 -35.82 -10.61 -17.11
CA GLU A 47 -36.55 -11.88 -17.01
C GLU A 47 -36.84 -12.56 -18.36
N ALA A 48 -36.28 -12.07 -19.46
CA ALA A 48 -36.51 -12.65 -20.79
C ALA A 48 -35.21 -12.91 -21.57
N GLN A 49 -34.27 -13.65 -20.96
CA GLN A 49 -33.18 -14.28 -21.72
C GLN A 49 -32.65 -15.58 -21.08
N SER A 50 -33.51 -16.32 -20.38
CA SER A 50 -33.27 -17.74 -20.05
C SER A 50 -33.78 -18.68 -21.16
N GLY A 51 -33.82 -18.20 -22.41
CA GLY A 51 -34.32 -18.93 -23.56
C GLY A 51 -33.19 -19.54 -24.38
N LEU A 52 -32.96 -20.84 -24.17
CA LEU A 52 -32.51 -21.80 -25.17
C LEU A 52 -31.21 -21.43 -25.94
N PHE A 53 -30.06 -21.67 -25.30
CA PHE A 53 -28.81 -21.90 -26.03
C PHE A 53 -28.88 -23.27 -26.69
N THR A 54 -29.14 -23.30 -28.00
CA THR A 54 -28.87 -24.47 -28.83
C THR A 54 -27.36 -24.52 -29.05
N GLU A 55 -26.72 -25.55 -28.52
CA GLU A 55 -25.28 -25.81 -28.68
C GLU A 55 -24.94 -25.99 -30.16
N ALA A 56 -24.08 -25.12 -30.69
CA ALA A 56 -23.32 -25.43 -31.89
C ALA A 56 -22.12 -26.28 -31.46
N GLU A 57 -22.07 -27.51 -31.94
CA GLU A 57 -20.97 -28.45 -31.71
C GLU A 57 -19.62 -27.83 -32.08
N GLY A 58 -18.65 -27.96 -31.18
CA GLY A 58 -17.23 -27.79 -31.51
C GLY A 58 -16.58 -26.50 -30.98
N ASN A 59 -16.60 -26.28 -29.67
CA ASN A 59 -15.53 -25.53 -28.99
C ASN A 59 -15.37 -26.12 -27.59
N VAL A 60 -14.19 -26.70 -27.32
CA VAL A 60 -13.79 -27.08 -25.96
C VAL A 60 -13.79 -25.80 -25.13
N PRO A 61 -14.53 -25.72 -24.00
CA PRO A 61 -14.46 -24.55 -23.14
C PRO A 61 -13.01 -24.39 -22.69
N VAL A 62 -12.39 -23.26 -22.99
CA VAL A 62 -11.14 -22.87 -22.34
C VAL A 62 -11.49 -22.72 -20.86
N GLN A 63 -11.20 -23.75 -20.09
CA GLN A 63 -11.41 -23.75 -18.65
C GLN A 63 -10.37 -22.79 -18.07
N HIS A 64 -10.73 -21.50 -17.98
CA HIS A 64 -9.91 -20.51 -17.31
C HIS A 64 -9.70 -20.99 -15.87
N SER A 65 -8.49 -21.46 -15.58
CA SER A 65 -8.13 -21.88 -14.23
C SER A 65 -8.35 -20.69 -13.32
N THR A 66 -9.23 -20.83 -12.33
CA THR A 66 -9.41 -19.80 -11.31
C THR A 66 -8.06 -19.54 -10.65
N PRO A 67 -7.65 -18.26 -10.49
CA PRO A 67 -6.36 -17.95 -9.90
C PRO A 67 -6.30 -18.53 -8.49
N ARG A 68 -5.11 -19.01 -8.11
CA ARG A 68 -4.90 -19.57 -6.79
C ARG A 68 -5.02 -18.45 -5.76
N ILE A 69 -5.63 -18.77 -4.62
CA ILE A 69 -5.93 -17.78 -3.58
C ILE A 69 -5.31 -18.22 -2.25
N TYR A 70 -4.53 -17.35 -1.65
CA TYR A 70 -4.05 -17.46 -0.28
C TYR A 70 -4.85 -16.54 0.64
N MET A 71 -5.28 -17.08 1.77
CA MET A 71 -6.01 -16.37 2.81
C MET A 71 -5.17 -16.29 4.08
N LEU A 72 -4.62 -15.12 4.35
CA LEU A 72 -3.87 -14.83 5.56
C LEU A 72 -4.82 -14.74 6.75
N ASN A 73 -4.63 -15.59 7.74
CA ASN A 73 -5.41 -15.61 8.98
C ASN A 73 -4.51 -15.94 10.17
N LEU A 74 -4.66 -15.21 11.27
CA LEU A 74 -4.02 -15.61 12.52
C LEU A 74 -4.72 -16.87 13.06
N PRO A 75 -3.99 -17.94 13.44
CA PRO A 75 -4.60 -19.19 13.92
C PRO A 75 -5.58 -18.99 15.09
N ARG A 76 -5.32 -18.02 15.96
CA ARG A 76 -6.19 -17.66 17.08
C ARG A 76 -7.47 -16.91 16.70
N ARG A 77 -7.59 -16.38 15.48
CA ARG A 77 -8.78 -15.65 14.97
C ARG A 77 -9.75 -16.63 14.31
N THR A 78 -10.27 -17.55 15.11
CA THR A 78 -11.25 -18.55 14.68
C THR A 78 -12.58 -17.90 14.27
N ASP A 79 -12.93 -16.78 14.89
CA ASP A 79 -14.07 -15.92 14.55
C ASP A 79 -14.00 -15.44 13.08
N ARG A 80 -12.84 -14.92 12.68
CA ARG A 80 -12.62 -14.46 11.30
C ARG A 80 -12.57 -15.64 10.34
N ARG A 81 -11.92 -16.75 10.74
CA ARG A 81 -11.84 -17.97 9.93
C ARG A 81 -13.23 -18.52 9.59
N GLU A 82 -14.14 -18.60 10.55
CA GLU A 82 -15.53 -19.04 10.31
C GLU A 82 -16.24 -18.11 9.32
N ARG A 83 -16.09 -16.79 9.48
CA ARG A 83 -16.66 -15.81 8.55
C ARG A 83 -16.09 -15.98 7.13
N MET A 84 -14.79 -16.24 7.00
CA MET A 84 -14.19 -16.52 5.70
C MET A 84 -14.76 -17.82 5.11
N MET A 85 -15.02 -18.88 5.89
CA MET A 85 -15.70 -20.07 5.37
C MET A 85 -17.10 -19.77 4.81
N LYS A 86 -17.87 -18.87 5.43
CA LYS A 86 -19.16 -18.40 4.90
C LYS A 86 -18.98 -17.64 3.59
N LEU A 87 -17.99 -16.75 3.52
CA LEU A 87 -17.67 -16.02 2.29
C LEU A 87 -17.27 -16.96 1.14
N ARG A 88 -16.51 -18.02 1.45
CA ARG A 88 -16.13 -19.06 0.50
C ARG A 88 -17.37 -19.73 -0.11
N ALA A 89 -18.33 -20.11 0.74
CA ALA A 89 -19.58 -20.73 0.29
C ALA A 89 -20.43 -19.77 -0.56
N ALA A 90 -20.52 -18.50 -0.18
CA ALA A 90 -21.32 -17.50 -0.88
C ALA A 90 -20.77 -17.13 -2.27
N THR A 91 -19.45 -17.16 -2.45
CA THR A 91 -18.78 -16.71 -3.69
C THR A 91 -18.35 -17.86 -4.60
N GLY A 92 -18.42 -19.11 -4.14
CA GLY A 92 -17.91 -20.28 -4.86
C GLY A 92 -16.38 -20.31 -5.01
N LEU A 93 -15.66 -19.39 -4.36
CA LEU A 93 -14.20 -19.36 -4.38
C LEU A 93 -13.61 -20.51 -3.57
N SER A 94 -12.33 -20.79 -3.82
CA SER A 94 -11.53 -21.71 -3.01
C SER A 94 -10.20 -21.07 -2.71
N TRP A 95 -9.74 -21.18 -1.46
CA TRP A 95 -8.46 -20.64 -1.03
C TRP A 95 -7.78 -21.54 -0.01
N THR A 96 -6.47 -21.39 0.07
CA THR A 96 -5.62 -22.03 1.07
C THR A 96 -5.40 -21.04 2.20
N PHE A 97 -5.75 -21.45 3.43
CA PHE A 97 -5.40 -20.65 4.60
C PHE A 97 -3.89 -20.72 4.85
N VAL A 98 -3.29 -19.56 5.11
CA VAL A 98 -1.90 -19.44 5.52
C VAL A 98 -1.87 -18.78 6.89
N ASP A 99 -1.16 -19.42 7.82
CA ASP A 99 -1.04 -18.93 9.18
C ASP A 99 -0.22 -17.64 9.19
N SER A 100 -0.86 -16.55 9.61
CA SER A 100 -0.21 -15.27 9.79
C SER A 100 0.69 -15.28 11.02
N THR A 101 1.74 -14.47 10.98
CA THR A 101 2.66 -14.28 12.10
C THR A 101 1.99 -13.48 13.20
N ASP A 102 1.96 -14.01 14.43
CA ASP A 102 1.47 -13.25 15.58
C ASP A 102 2.49 -12.17 15.97
N SER A 103 1.99 -11.00 16.37
CA SER A 103 2.84 -9.87 16.82
C SER A 103 3.75 -10.18 18.01
N ASN A 104 3.43 -11.22 18.78
CA ASN A 104 4.22 -11.68 19.92
C ASN A 104 5.19 -12.81 19.57
N ALA A 105 5.21 -13.28 18.32
CA ALA A 105 6.12 -14.34 17.89
C ALA A 105 7.60 -13.92 18.03
N GLU A 106 8.47 -14.89 18.34
CA GLU A 106 9.91 -14.65 18.52
C GLU A 106 10.55 -14.04 17.28
N ILE A 107 10.16 -14.50 16.09
CA ILE A 107 10.63 -13.97 14.81
C ILE A 107 10.39 -12.46 14.67
N VAL A 108 9.29 -11.93 15.21
CA VAL A 108 9.00 -10.48 15.20
C VAL A 108 10.04 -9.74 16.04
N THR A 109 10.41 -10.29 17.20
CA THR A 109 11.49 -9.72 18.03
C THR A 109 12.82 -9.78 17.30
N GLN A 110 13.17 -10.90 16.67
CA GLN A 110 14.42 -11.04 15.92
C GLN A 110 14.52 -10.05 14.76
N ILE A 111 13.43 -9.86 14.00
CA ILE A 111 13.35 -8.86 12.93
C ILE A 111 13.55 -7.45 13.50
N MET A 112 12.88 -7.11 14.61
CA MET A 112 13.05 -5.80 15.25
C MET A 112 14.49 -5.54 15.65
N GLU A 113 15.16 -6.53 16.25
CA GLU A 113 16.57 -6.40 16.63
C GLU A 113 17.48 -6.24 15.42
N ARG A 114 17.23 -7.00 14.35
CA ARG A 114 17.98 -6.86 13.09
C ARG A 114 17.81 -5.47 12.51
N VAL A 115 16.59 -4.93 12.48
CA VAL A 115 16.33 -3.56 12.00
C VAL A 115 17.04 -2.53 12.87
N ARG A 116 17.02 -2.67 14.20
CA ARG A 116 17.78 -1.81 15.11
C ARG A 116 19.27 -1.86 14.83
N TRP A 117 19.83 -3.06 14.68
CA TRP A 117 21.24 -3.29 14.41
C TRP A 117 21.67 -2.68 13.07
N ILE A 118 20.93 -2.94 11.99
CA ILE A 118 21.22 -2.39 10.65
C ILE A 118 21.19 -0.85 10.69
N ARG A 119 20.17 -0.25 11.31
CA ARG A 119 20.05 1.21 11.39
C ARG A 119 21.15 1.84 12.25
N ALA A 120 21.50 1.22 13.38
CA ALA A 120 22.60 1.67 14.22
C ALA A 120 23.94 1.60 13.48
N ALA A 121 24.19 0.51 12.75
CA ALA A 121 25.37 0.38 11.89
C ALA A 121 25.39 1.49 10.84
N ALA A 122 24.31 1.71 10.10
CA ALA A 122 24.23 2.78 9.09
C ALA A 122 24.51 4.17 9.67
N HIS A 123 24.02 4.48 10.89
CA HIS A 123 24.33 5.74 11.57
C HIS A 123 25.80 5.88 11.97
N LEU A 124 26.46 4.79 12.37
CA LEU A 124 27.89 4.79 12.70
C LEU A 124 28.74 4.90 11.43
N HIS A 125 28.32 4.29 10.32
CA HIS A 125 29.02 4.34 9.03
C HIS A 125 28.92 5.71 8.35
N ALA A 126 27.83 6.46 8.56
CA ALA A 126 27.72 7.86 8.11
C ALA A 126 28.74 8.81 8.78
N ILE A 127 29.48 8.35 9.81
CA ILE A 127 30.51 9.11 10.52
C ILE A 127 31.93 8.74 10.05
N ASP A 128 32.13 7.59 9.39
CA ASP A 128 33.45 7.09 8.95
C ASP A 128 33.52 6.96 7.42
N SER A 129 34.23 7.88 6.77
CA SER A 129 34.39 7.95 5.31
C SER A 129 35.20 6.80 4.71
N ASN A 130 35.80 5.91 5.51
CA ASN A 130 36.72 4.86 5.03
C ASN A 130 36.17 3.43 5.12
N PHE A 131 34.93 3.21 5.58
CA PHE A 131 34.32 1.88 5.59
C PHE A 131 33.70 1.55 4.22
N ARG A 132 34.34 0.64 3.46
CA ARG A 132 33.75 0.07 2.23
C ARG A 132 32.93 -1.18 2.58
N GLY A 133 31.73 -0.99 3.10
CA GLY A 133 30.78 -2.07 3.39
C GLY A 133 29.33 -1.59 3.40
N TRP A 134 28.54 -2.17 2.50
CA TRP A 134 27.06 -2.14 2.31
C TRP A 134 26.25 -0.84 2.34
N TRP A 135 26.86 0.28 2.73
CA TRP A 135 26.40 1.64 2.47
C TRP A 135 27.65 2.46 2.17
N SER A 136 28.22 2.29 0.98
CA SER A 136 29.24 3.21 0.50
C SER A 136 28.52 4.32 -0.25
N ASP A 137 28.70 5.56 0.20
CA ASP A 137 28.32 6.79 -0.52
C ASP A 137 29.05 6.95 -1.88
N HIS A 138 29.77 5.92 -2.33
CA HIS A 138 30.08 5.68 -3.73
C HIS A 138 28.95 4.91 -4.40
N HIS A 139 27.70 5.35 -4.22
CA HIS A 139 26.73 5.20 -5.28
C HIS A 139 27.15 6.18 -6.39
N ASP A 140 28.20 5.81 -7.12
CA ASP A 140 28.14 6.01 -8.56
C ASP A 140 26.76 5.50 -8.94
N VAL A 141 25.95 6.41 -9.49
CA VAL A 141 24.65 6.21 -10.11
C VAL A 141 24.31 4.73 -10.15
N PHE A 142 23.28 4.29 -9.41
CA PHE A 142 22.69 2.98 -9.64
C PHE A 142 22.13 3.00 -11.07
N GLU A 143 23.03 2.83 -12.04
CA GLU A 143 22.74 2.54 -13.42
C GLU A 143 22.10 1.17 -13.34
N TRP A 144 20.77 1.16 -13.37
CA TRP A 144 20.04 0.00 -13.83
C TRP A 144 20.60 -0.34 -15.20
N ARG A 145 21.62 -1.22 -15.22
CA ARG A 145 22.10 -1.88 -16.42
C ARG A 145 20.83 -2.38 -17.08
N HIS A 146 20.53 -1.79 -18.24
CA HIS A 146 19.30 -1.98 -18.96
C HIS A 146 18.80 -3.42 -18.79
N MET A 147 17.57 -3.59 -18.31
CA MET A 147 16.81 -4.80 -18.57
C MET A 147 16.67 -4.89 -20.09
N SER A 148 17.74 -5.32 -20.77
CA SER A 148 17.78 -5.50 -22.20
C SER A 148 16.75 -6.56 -22.53
N ASN A 149 15.84 -6.20 -23.43
CA ASN A 149 15.06 -7.13 -24.21
C ASN A 149 16.03 -7.95 -25.05
N ASP A 150 16.66 -8.96 -24.49
CA ASP A 150 17.36 -9.96 -25.27
C ASP A 150 16.82 -11.34 -24.92
N SER A 151 16.10 -11.86 -25.91
CA SER A 151 15.79 -13.26 -26.08
C SER A 151 17.10 -14.03 -26.25
N GLU A 152 17.71 -14.49 -25.17
CA GLU A 152 18.54 -15.68 -25.14
C GLU A 152 18.85 -16.07 -23.69
N SER A 153 18.48 -17.31 -23.37
CA SER A 153 18.65 -17.92 -22.07
C SER A 153 20.12 -18.13 -21.74
N GLU A 154 20.64 -17.37 -20.77
CA GLU A 154 21.84 -17.72 -20.02
C GLU A 154 21.41 -18.07 -18.58
N PRO A 155 21.74 -19.26 -18.05
CA PRO A 155 21.48 -19.63 -16.65
C PRO A 155 22.48 -18.89 -15.75
N SER A 156 22.25 -17.59 -15.54
CA SER A 156 23.15 -16.70 -14.78
C SER A 156 22.47 -15.97 -13.62
N SER A 157 21.25 -16.37 -13.24
CA SER A 157 20.58 -15.85 -12.03
C SER A 157 20.84 -16.69 -10.76
N GLU A 158 21.78 -17.64 -10.80
CA GLU A 158 22.29 -18.35 -9.61
C GLU A 158 23.37 -17.55 -8.87
N LEU A 159 23.06 -16.29 -8.51
CA LEU A 159 23.90 -15.50 -7.60
C LEU A 159 23.25 -15.18 -6.26
N TRP A 160 22.13 -15.86 -5.97
CA TRP A 160 21.60 -16.02 -4.62
C TRP A 160 21.00 -17.42 -4.50
N GLU A 161 21.85 -18.43 -4.27
CA GLU A 161 21.41 -19.62 -3.56
C GLU A 161 20.80 -19.15 -2.24
N LEU A 162 19.47 -19.08 -2.25
CA LEU A 162 18.67 -18.88 -1.07
C LEU A 162 18.95 -20.05 -0.13
N ALA A 163 19.78 -19.83 0.89
CA ALA A 163 19.53 -20.48 2.16
C ALA A 163 18.11 -20.05 2.57
N ARG A 164 17.16 -20.95 2.30
CA ARG A 164 15.72 -20.81 2.48
C ARG A 164 15.41 -20.56 3.95
N SER A 165 15.44 -19.31 4.46
CA SER A 165 14.61 -18.88 5.62
C SER A 165 14.92 -17.53 6.27
N ASP A 166 16.03 -16.80 6.01
CA ASP A 166 16.42 -15.79 7.02
C ASP A 166 16.53 -14.31 6.54
N PRO A 167 15.67 -13.39 7.03
CA PRO A 167 15.94 -11.95 7.00
C PRO A 167 17.16 -11.52 7.86
N ALA A 168 17.88 -12.44 8.51
CA ALA A 168 19.15 -12.22 9.21
C ALA A 168 20.42 -12.47 8.37
N SER A 169 20.31 -12.78 7.08
CA SER A 169 21.46 -12.85 6.17
C SER A 169 21.47 -11.60 5.28
N ALA A 170 22.41 -10.66 5.38
CA ALA A 170 23.84 -10.82 5.55
C ALA A 170 24.38 -10.24 6.87
N ASP A 171 24.53 -11.07 7.89
CA ASP A 171 25.85 -11.64 8.20
C ASP A 171 25.63 -12.60 9.39
N HIS A 172 25.74 -13.91 9.16
CA HIS A 172 25.64 -14.91 10.22
C HIS A 172 26.90 -14.97 11.10
N THR A 173 27.94 -14.15 10.82
CA THR A 173 29.14 -14.12 11.65
C THR A 173 28.94 -13.38 12.98
N HIS A 174 27.83 -12.65 13.15
CA HIS A 174 27.53 -11.92 14.39
C HIS A 174 26.13 -12.28 14.95
N PRO A 175 26.05 -12.90 16.14
CA PRO A 175 24.77 -13.07 16.81
C PRO A 175 24.17 -11.68 17.08
N LEU A 176 22.86 -11.54 16.86
CA LEU A 176 22.16 -10.31 17.24
C LEU A 176 22.34 -10.08 18.76
N PRO A 177 22.51 -8.82 19.20
CA PRO A 177 22.57 -8.51 20.62
C PRO A 177 21.27 -9.00 21.28
N VAL A 178 21.40 -9.68 22.42
CA VAL A 178 20.24 -10.17 23.18
C VAL A 178 19.39 -8.96 23.59
N PRO A 179 18.08 -8.94 23.29
CA PRO A 179 17.20 -7.89 23.77
C PRO A 179 17.27 -7.78 25.30
N PRO A 180 17.25 -6.57 25.86
CA PRO A 180 17.24 -6.40 27.31
C PRO A 180 15.99 -7.05 27.94
N SER A 181 16.17 -7.65 29.12
CA SER A 181 15.05 -8.15 29.94
C SER A 181 14.24 -6.96 30.45
N ILE A 182 12.98 -6.88 30.01
CA ILE A 182 12.16 -5.65 29.91
C ILE A 182 12.75 -4.69 28.87
N ASP A 183 12.23 -4.75 27.65
CA ASP A 183 12.62 -3.84 26.56
C ASP A 183 11.94 -2.47 26.70
N GLN A 184 12.66 -1.50 27.27
CA GLN A 184 12.22 -0.11 27.40
C GLN A 184 12.67 0.79 26.23
N ARG A 185 13.32 0.22 25.19
CA ARG A 185 13.80 0.99 24.05
C ARG A 185 12.61 1.56 23.26
N PRO A 186 12.78 2.71 22.58
CA PRO A 186 11.70 3.30 21.80
C PRO A 186 11.21 2.37 20.68
N PRO A 187 9.96 2.53 20.24
CA PRO A 187 9.47 1.90 19.02
C PRO A 187 10.34 2.22 17.81
N LEU A 188 10.36 1.33 16.82
CA LEU A 188 11.04 1.60 15.57
C LEU A 188 10.30 2.71 14.82
N GLU A 189 10.97 3.81 14.54
CA GLU A 189 10.42 4.87 13.69
C GLU A 189 10.41 4.45 12.23
N VAL A 190 9.46 4.94 11.46
CA VAL A 190 9.45 4.74 10.01
C VAL A 190 10.55 5.60 9.36
N ALA A 191 11.28 5.03 8.41
CA ALA A 191 12.30 5.74 7.65
C ALA A 191 11.71 6.99 6.99
N THR A 192 12.39 8.13 7.16
CA THR A 192 11.93 9.43 6.65
C THR A 192 12.27 9.67 5.18
N SER A 193 13.30 9.00 4.68
CA SER A 193 13.71 9.04 3.27
C SER A 193 12.84 8.11 2.43
N ARG A 194 12.54 8.54 1.21
CA ARG A 194 12.00 7.65 0.17
C ARG A 194 13.06 6.63 -0.20
N ILE A 195 12.60 5.44 -0.62
CA ILE A 195 13.46 4.33 -1.07
C ILE A 195 14.40 4.81 -2.20
N ILE A 196 13.95 5.74 -3.03
CA ILE A 196 14.74 6.40 -4.08
C ILE A 196 14.40 7.90 -4.09
N PRO A 197 15.39 8.82 -4.18
CA PRO A 197 15.15 10.23 -4.46
C PRO A 197 14.36 10.36 -5.77
N ARG A 198 13.39 11.27 -5.86
CA ARG A 198 12.82 11.61 -7.18
C ARG A 198 13.98 12.07 -8.07
N ASN A 199 14.12 11.50 -9.26
CA ASN A 199 15.01 12.03 -10.30
C ASN A 199 14.73 13.54 -10.42
N GLY A 200 15.62 14.35 -9.85
CA GLY A 200 15.42 15.79 -9.65
C GLY A 200 16.01 16.39 -8.36
N GLU A 201 16.20 15.63 -7.27
CA GLU A 201 16.74 16.18 -6.00
C GLU A 201 18.26 15.95 -5.79
N ALA A 202 18.96 15.36 -6.76
CA ALA A 202 20.41 15.16 -6.72
C ALA A 202 21.25 16.42 -7.07
N GLN A 203 20.63 17.58 -7.26
CA GLN A 203 21.33 18.85 -7.51
C GLN A 203 20.73 20.01 -6.71
N ASP A 204 20.80 19.96 -5.37
CA ASP A 204 20.84 21.23 -4.61
C ASP A 204 21.55 21.14 -3.25
N SER A 205 22.68 20.44 -3.18
CA SER A 205 23.56 20.46 -2.00
C SER A 205 24.54 21.65 -1.99
N ARG A 206 24.26 22.73 -2.76
CA ARG A 206 25.10 23.94 -2.79
C ARG A 206 24.35 25.26 -2.96
N GLN A 207 23.15 25.45 -2.41
CA GLN A 207 22.65 26.81 -2.22
C GLN A 207 21.61 26.94 -1.10
N THR A 208 22.06 27.26 0.11
CA THR A 208 21.39 28.24 1.01
C THR A 208 22.23 28.49 2.26
N LEU A 209 23.40 29.08 2.03
CA LEU A 209 23.99 30.01 2.98
C LEU A 209 23.64 31.41 2.48
N LYS A 210 22.72 32.09 3.21
CA LYS A 210 22.67 33.54 3.52
C LYS A 210 21.26 34.15 3.51
N ASN A 211 20.85 34.54 4.72
CA ASN A 211 20.30 35.86 5.12
C ASN A 211 18.84 36.15 4.70
N ASN A 212 17.94 36.76 5.49
CA ASN A 212 18.11 37.74 6.57
C ASN A 212 16.72 38.06 7.27
N PRO A 213 16.50 39.12 8.10
CA PRO A 213 16.45 39.07 9.59
C PRO A 213 15.24 39.83 10.24
N LEU A 214 15.34 40.10 11.57
CA LEU A 214 14.58 41.06 12.42
C LEU A 214 13.22 40.56 12.95
N PHE A 215 12.84 40.62 14.24
CA PHE A 215 12.98 41.55 15.39
C PHE A 215 12.74 40.71 16.69
N ASN A 216 13.11 41.01 17.95
CA ASN A 216 13.67 42.18 18.62
C ASN A 216 14.36 41.76 19.94
N THR A 217 15.20 42.67 20.42
CA THR A 217 16.14 42.66 21.55
C THR A 217 15.54 42.69 22.98
N SER A 218 16.26 42.12 23.96
CA SER A 218 16.70 42.87 25.16
C SER A 218 17.78 42.13 25.97
N THR A 219 18.82 42.87 26.30
CA THR A 219 20.05 42.58 27.07
C THR A 219 19.83 42.51 28.58
N ASN A 220 20.50 41.60 29.31
CA ASN A 220 21.55 41.93 30.30
C ASN A 220 21.93 40.81 31.30
N SER A 221 23.26 40.76 31.51
CA SER A 221 24.01 40.47 32.75
C SER A 221 24.23 39.03 33.22
N ALA A 222 25.53 38.72 33.30
CA ALA A 222 26.14 37.60 34.02
C ALA A 222 25.78 37.57 35.52
N ARG A 223 25.64 36.36 36.07
CA ARG A 223 25.92 36.03 37.48
C ARG A 223 26.23 34.55 37.66
N THR A 224 27.23 34.31 38.50
CA THR A 224 27.92 33.07 38.85
C THR A 224 27.08 32.15 39.77
N ALA A 225 27.33 30.84 39.62
CA ALA A 225 27.09 29.67 40.50
C ALA A 225 26.23 29.79 41.78
N THR A 226 25.25 28.88 41.96
CA THR A 226 25.29 27.76 42.94
C THR A 226 23.94 27.01 43.06
N ARG A 227 24.03 25.66 43.07
CA ARG A 227 23.24 24.64 43.80
C ARG A 227 21.69 24.69 43.82
N GLY A 228 21.05 23.59 43.41
CA GLY A 228 19.77 23.17 44.00
C GLY A 228 18.81 22.33 43.14
N VAL A 229 18.94 21.00 43.22
CA VAL A 229 17.84 20.04 43.45
C VAL A 229 16.67 19.97 42.43
N THR A 230 16.65 18.83 41.73
CA THR A 230 15.50 18.10 41.14
C THR A 230 14.52 18.88 40.26
N ASN A 231 14.70 18.74 38.95
CA ASN A 231 13.57 18.43 38.08
C ASN A 231 14.07 17.63 36.87
N THR A 232 13.83 16.32 36.89
CA THR A 232 13.90 15.46 35.71
C THR A 232 12.84 15.94 34.72
N LEU A 233 13.20 16.92 33.90
CA LEU A 233 12.54 17.15 32.62
C LEU A 233 13.05 16.05 31.69
N THR A 234 12.44 14.87 31.76
CA THR A 234 12.46 13.96 30.63
C THR A 234 11.93 14.74 29.43
N PRO A 235 12.69 14.89 28.33
CA PRO A 235 12.16 15.50 27.14
C PRO A 235 10.99 14.64 26.70
N ARG A 236 9.75 15.16 26.80
CA ARG A 236 8.60 14.54 26.14
C ARG A 236 8.87 14.63 24.64
N LEU A 237 9.47 13.59 24.07
CA LEU A 237 9.53 13.40 22.62
C LEU A 237 8.10 13.59 22.08
N PRO A 238 7.92 14.37 20.99
CA PRO A 238 6.60 14.55 20.42
C PRO A 238 6.01 13.17 20.10
N LYS A 239 4.76 12.92 20.53
CA LYS A 239 4.04 11.68 20.20
C LYS A 239 3.97 11.60 18.67
N LEU A 240 4.81 10.76 18.08
CA LEU A 240 4.77 10.51 16.65
C LEU A 240 3.40 9.94 16.28
N PRO A 241 2.82 10.36 15.14
CA PRO A 241 1.58 9.74 14.70
C PRO A 241 1.82 8.25 14.42
N TYR A 242 0.80 7.42 14.64
CA TYR A 242 0.98 5.96 14.64
C TYR A 242 1.56 5.40 13.32
N TRP A 243 1.30 6.04 12.17
CA TRP A 243 1.83 5.63 10.86
C TRP A 243 3.32 5.96 10.68
N ARG A 244 3.92 6.71 11.62
CA ARG A 244 5.36 6.97 11.70
C ARG A 244 6.07 6.00 12.64
N VAL A 245 5.36 5.02 13.17
CA VAL A 245 5.88 3.98 14.05
C VAL A 245 5.68 2.61 13.40
N LEU A 246 6.78 1.89 13.21
CA LEU A 246 6.76 0.49 12.79
C LEU A 246 6.54 -0.39 14.02
N THR A 247 5.28 -0.71 14.28
CA THR A 247 4.86 -1.53 15.43
C THR A 247 5.21 -3.00 15.24
N ARG A 248 5.20 -3.78 16.33
CA ARG A 248 5.31 -5.25 16.30
C ARG A 248 4.28 -5.87 15.35
N ALA A 249 3.04 -5.39 15.41
CA ALA A 249 1.97 -5.88 14.55
C ALA A 249 2.21 -5.54 13.08
N ALA A 250 2.71 -4.33 12.77
CA ALA A 250 3.08 -3.97 11.39
C ALA A 250 4.22 -4.85 10.84
N ILE A 251 5.21 -5.21 11.68
CA ILE A 251 6.29 -6.14 11.32
C ILE A 251 5.74 -7.55 11.10
N ALA A 252 4.81 -8.00 11.94
CA ALA A 252 4.18 -9.31 11.81
C ALA A 252 3.31 -9.40 10.53
N CYS A 253 2.56 -8.35 10.21
CA CYS A 253 1.87 -8.20 8.93
C CYS A 253 2.86 -8.28 7.77
N TRP A 254 3.90 -7.45 7.77
CA TRP A 254 4.95 -7.49 6.74
C TRP A 254 5.54 -8.90 6.57
N HIS A 255 5.90 -9.56 7.67
CA HIS A 255 6.44 -10.92 7.65
C HIS A 255 5.46 -11.95 7.07
N SER A 256 4.17 -11.85 7.40
CA SER A 256 3.13 -12.75 6.89
C SER A 256 3.01 -12.65 5.37
N HIS A 257 2.94 -11.44 4.84
CA HIS A 257 2.84 -11.22 3.40
C HIS A 257 4.12 -11.60 2.65
N ILE A 258 5.31 -11.19 3.13
CA ILE A 258 6.56 -11.52 2.43
C ILE A 258 6.82 -13.03 2.41
N SER A 259 6.35 -13.78 3.41
CA SER A 259 6.46 -15.24 3.44
C SER A 259 5.68 -15.88 2.30
N VAL A 260 4.44 -15.45 2.06
CA VAL A 260 3.63 -15.94 0.93
C VAL A 260 4.18 -15.46 -0.41
N ILE A 261 4.63 -14.21 -0.51
CA ILE A 261 5.24 -13.68 -1.74
C ILE A 261 6.49 -14.50 -2.10
N ARG A 262 7.30 -14.91 -1.11
CA ARG A 262 8.46 -15.80 -1.32
C ARG A 262 8.04 -17.18 -1.80
N GLU A 263 7.00 -17.76 -1.22
CA GLU A 263 6.45 -19.04 -1.68
C GLU A 263 6.06 -18.98 -3.16
N ILE A 264 5.31 -17.94 -3.54
CA ILE A 264 4.89 -17.71 -4.94
C ILE A 264 6.10 -17.53 -5.87
N ALA A 265 7.12 -16.79 -5.44
CA ALA A 265 8.32 -16.56 -6.23
C ALA A 265 9.13 -17.84 -6.50
N LEU A 266 9.10 -18.78 -5.55
CA LEU A 266 9.83 -20.05 -5.56
C LEU A 266 9.10 -21.18 -6.28
N GLU A 267 7.82 -21.01 -6.59
CA GLU A 267 7.05 -22.05 -7.26
C GLU A 267 7.60 -22.37 -8.65
N THR A 268 7.66 -23.66 -8.95
CA THR A 268 7.92 -24.19 -10.30
C THR A 268 6.58 -24.42 -11.00
N ILE A 269 6.43 -23.87 -12.20
CA ILE A 269 5.27 -24.16 -13.06
C ILE A 269 5.42 -25.59 -13.57
N GLN A 270 4.48 -26.46 -13.22
CA GLN A 270 4.39 -27.77 -13.85
C GLN A 270 3.88 -27.59 -15.28
N ALA A 271 4.32 -28.43 -16.21
CA ALA A 271 3.80 -28.39 -17.58
C ALA A 271 2.26 -28.48 -17.56
N GLY A 272 1.60 -27.48 -18.13
CA GLY A 272 0.13 -27.38 -18.17
C GLY A 272 -0.54 -26.59 -17.04
N THR A 273 0.21 -26.05 -16.07
CA THR A 273 -0.37 -25.09 -15.11
C THR A 273 -0.25 -23.65 -15.61
N SER A 274 -1.35 -22.90 -15.47
CA SER A 274 -1.41 -21.49 -15.85
C SER A 274 -0.57 -20.64 -14.89
N ASP A 275 0.32 -19.81 -15.42
CA ASP A 275 1.01 -18.75 -14.66
C ASP A 275 0.14 -17.49 -14.55
N ALA A 276 -1.16 -17.69 -14.36
CA ALA A 276 -2.13 -16.61 -14.32
C ALA A 276 -1.74 -15.58 -13.26
N GLY A 277 -1.23 -16.02 -12.10
CA GLY A 277 -0.92 -15.20 -10.93
C GLY A 277 -1.73 -15.64 -9.71
N VAL A 278 -1.50 -15.00 -8.57
CA VAL A 278 -1.98 -15.48 -7.26
C VAL A 278 -2.62 -14.33 -6.49
N ILE A 279 -3.81 -14.57 -5.93
CA ILE A 279 -4.53 -13.62 -5.09
C ILE A 279 -4.15 -13.85 -3.62
N ILE A 280 -3.87 -12.78 -2.90
CA ILE A 280 -3.58 -12.76 -1.46
C ILE A 280 -4.67 -11.92 -0.78
N LEU A 281 -5.34 -12.53 0.19
CA LEU A 281 -6.45 -11.95 0.94
C LEU A 281 -6.13 -11.94 2.44
N GLU A 282 -6.59 -10.92 3.16
CA GLU A 282 -6.64 -10.89 4.62
C GLU A 282 -8.02 -11.37 5.13
N ASP A 283 -8.09 -11.81 6.39
CA ASP A 283 -9.27 -12.44 6.98
C ASP A 283 -10.39 -11.47 7.43
N ASP A 284 -10.26 -10.18 7.19
CA ASP A 284 -11.27 -9.16 7.52
C ASP A 284 -11.90 -8.48 6.31
N ILE A 285 -12.12 -9.23 5.22
CA ILE A 285 -12.72 -8.72 3.97
C ILE A 285 -14.17 -9.16 3.66
N ASP A 286 -14.88 -8.37 2.89
CA ASP A 286 -16.07 -8.80 2.13
C ASP A 286 -15.79 -8.54 0.65
N MET A 287 -16.55 -9.16 -0.25
CA MET A 287 -16.37 -8.99 -1.70
C MET A 287 -17.69 -9.06 -2.44
N GLU A 288 -17.68 -8.65 -3.70
CA GLU A 288 -18.83 -8.81 -4.58
C GLU A 288 -19.24 -10.29 -4.68
N VAL A 289 -20.53 -10.60 -4.71
CA VAL A 289 -21.00 -11.98 -4.82
C VAL A 289 -20.62 -12.63 -6.15
N ASP A 290 -20.52 -11.85 -7.23
CA ASP A 290 -20.11 -12.26 -8.58
C ASP A 290 -18.59 -12.12 -8.83
N ILE A 291 -17.79 -12.12 -7.75
CA ILE A 291 -16.34 -11.85 -7.81
C ILE A 291 -15.59 -12.74 -8.80
N GLN A 292 -16.00 -14.00 -9.00
CA GLN A 292 -15.36 -14.91 -9.96
C GLN A 292 -15.40 -14.35 -11.39
N GLN A 293 -16.56 -13.86 -11.82
CA GLN A 293 -16.75 -13.28 -13.15
C GLN A 293 -15.98 -11.95 -13.30
N ARG A 294 -15.95 -11.15 -12.23
CA ARG A 294 -15.20 -9.87 -12.21
C ARG A 294 -13.71 -10.12 -12.33
N ILE A 295 -13.16 -11.05 -11.55
CA ILE A 295 -11.73 -11.41 -11.61
C ILE A 295 -11.37 -11.92 -13.01
N GLY A 296 -12.19 -12.79 -13.62
CA GLY A 296 -11.93 -13.30 -14.97
C GLY A 296 -11.75 -12.19 -16.00
N ARG A 297 -12.69 -11.22 -16.04
CA ARG A 297 -12.62 -10.06 -16.95
C ARG A 297 -11.44 -9.14 -16.66
N LEU A 298 -11.14 -8.90 -15.38
CA LEU A 298 -9.98 -8.11 -14.99
C LEU A 298 -8.68 -8.78 -15.45
N TRP A 299 -8.58 -10.10 -15.31
CA TRP A 299 -7.40 -10.87 -15.67
C TRP A 299 -7.09 -10.83 -17.17
N GLU A 300 -8.12 -10.95 -18.00
CA GLU A 300 -8.00 -10.85 -19.46
C GLU A 300 -7.57 -9.46 -19.92
N ALA A 301 -7.93 -8.42 -19.16
CA ALA A 301 -7.61 -7.03 -19.47
C ALA A 301 -6.26 -6.54 -18.94
N LEU A 302 -5.60 -7.31 -18.05
CA LEU A 302 -4.31 -6.95 -17.47
C LEU A 302 -3.22 -6.93 -18.55
N PRO A 303 -2.35 -5.90 -18.58
CA PRO A 303 -1.20 -5.87 -19.48
C PRO A 303 -0.23 -7.03 -19.19
N PRO A 304 0.42 -7.66 -20.19
CA PRO A 304 1.25 -8.85 -19.98
C PRO A 304 2.42 -8.68 -18.98
N ASP A 305 2.87 -7.46 -18.74
CA ASP A 305 3.98 -7.11 -17.87
C ASP A 305 3.57 -6.68 -16.45
N TRP A 306 2.31 -6.93 -16.07
CA TRP A 306 1.80 -6.59 -14.74
C TRP A 306 2.53 -7.35 -13.61
N ASP A 307 2.79 -6.64 -12.52
CA ASP A 307 3.40 -7.20 -11.31
C ASP A 307 2.37 -7.35 -10.19
N MET A 308 1.49 -6.34 -10.03
CA MET A 308 0.50 -6.30 -8.95
C MET A 308 -0.86 -5.82 -9.43
N LEU A 309 -1.94 -6.36 -8.86
CA LEU A 309 -3.31 -5.87 -8.99
C LEU A 309 -3.96 -5.70 -7.61
N PHE A 310 -4.37 -4.49 -7.25
CA PHE A 310 -5.15 -4.25 -6.03
C PHE A 310 -6.64 -4.45 -6.32
N LEU A 311 -7.24 -5.49 -5.74
CA LEU A 311 -8.69 -5.78 -5.85
C LEU A 311 -9.53 -4.90 -4.91
N GLY A 312 -8.88 -4.38 -3.88
CA GLY A 312 -9.36 -3.23 -3.12
C GLY A 312 -8.21 -2.48 -2.48
N HIS A 313 -8.48 -1.23 -2.14
CA HIS A 313 -7.48 -0.32 -1.59
C HIS A 313 -8.11 0.70 -0.66
N CYS A 314 -7.27 1.35 0.15
CA CYS A 314 -7.68 2.45 1.02
C CYS A 314 -6.92 3.74 0.72
N TRP A 315 -7.49 4.88 1.10
CA TRP A 315 -6.79 6.18 1.14
C TRP A 315 -6.10 6.54 -0.18
N SER A 316 -6.71 6.18 -1.30
CA SER A 316 -6.20 6.41 -2.65
C SER A 316 -7.24 7.15 -3.50
N ALA A 317 -6.77 7.74 -4.58
CA ALA A 317 -7.59 8.46 -5.55
C ALA A 317 -7.55 7.76 -6.91
N GLU A 318 -7.47 6.43 -6.94
CA GLU A 318 -7.27 5.65 -8.17
C GLU A 318 -8.34 5.98 -9.23
N GLY A 319 -9.61 6.12 -8.82
CA GLY A 319 -10.71 6.50 -9.70
C GLY A 319 -10.64 7.91 -10.31
N THR A 320 -9.69 8.75 -9.87
CA THR A 320 -9.46 10.07 -10.49
C THR A 320 -8.50 10.01 -11.68
N TYR A 321 -7.78 8.89 -11.84
CA TYR A 321 -6.89 8.66 -12.96
C TYR A 321 -7.62 7.90 -14.07
N PRO A 322 -7.26 8.08 -15.36
CA PRO A 322 -7.91 7.37 -16.45
C PRO A 322 -7.76 5.84 -16.31
N PRO A 323 -8.82 5.06 -16.58
CA PRO A 323 -8.70 3.61 -16.65
C PRO A 323 -7.92 3.18 -17.90
N LEU A 324 -7.51 1.91 -17.93
CA LEU A 324 -7.00 1.27 -19.13
C LEU A 324 -8.06 1.27 -20.22
N ARG A 325 -7.63 1.40 -21.46
CA ARG A 325 -8.54 1.33 -22.63
C ARG A 325 -9.21 -0.03 -22.76
N SER A 326 -8.59 -1.09 -22.21
CA SER A 326 -9.09 -2.46 -22.24
C SER A 326 -10.22 -2.71 -21.23
N HIS A 327 -10.31 -1.94 -20.14
CA HIS A 327 -11.26 -2.19 -19.06
C HIS A 327 -11.50 -0.94 -18.20
N ASP A 328 -12.76 -0.56 -18.06
CA ASP A 328 -13.22 0.69 -17.41
C ASP A 328 -12.97 0.77 -15.90
N GLN A 329 -12.95 -0.37 -15.20
CA GLN A 329 -12.64 -0.43 -13.77
C GLN A 329 -11.14 -0.59 -13.44
N LEU A 330 -10.27 -0.78 -14.44
CA LEU A 330 -8.87 -1.11 -14.20
C LEU A 330 -7.98 0.11 -14.44
N HIS A 331 -7.29 0.58 -13.41
CA HIS A 331 -6.47 1.79 -13.46
C HIS A 331 -5.00 1.47 -13.19
N PRO A 332 -4.03 2.14 -13.85
CA PRO A 332 -2.65 2.16 -13.35
C PRO A 332 -2.62 2.67 -11.91
N SER A 333 -1.92 1.97 -11.03
CA SER A 333 -1.87 2.33 -9.60
C SER A 333 -1.01 3.57 -9.39
N HIS A 334 -1.53 4.55 -8.65
CA HIS A 334 -0.80 5.75 -8.28
C HIS A 334 -0.47 5.83 -6.78
N SER A 335 -1.44 5.44 -5.95
CA SER A 335 -1.31 5.53 -4.51
C SER A 335 -2.16 4.53 -3.70
N PRO A 336 -2.31 3.26 -4.11
CA PRO A 336 -3.06 2.29 -3.31
C PRO A 336 -2.36 2.06 -1.96
N LYS A 337 -3.18 1.92 -0.92
CA LYS A 337 -2.76 1.47 0.42
C LYS A 337 -3.67 0.35 0.90
N CYS A 338 -3.36 -0.20 2.07
CA CYS A 338 -3.91 -1.47 2.57
C CYS A 338 -3.45 -2.67 1.72
N THR A 339 -3.39 -3.83 2.36
CA THR A 339 -2.96 -5.11 1.77
C THR A 339 -4.04 -6.19 1.86
N HIS A 340 -5.29 -5.78 2.12
CA HIS A 340 -6.38 -6.70 2.42
C HIS A 340 -6.79 -7.59 1.25
N ALA A 341 -6.61 -7.12 0.02
CA ALA A 341 -6.89 -7.90 -1.17
C ALA A 341 -6.09 -7.38 -2.38
N TYR A 342 -5.09 -8.16 -2.78
CA TYR A 342 -4.31 -7.89 -3.98
C TYR A 342 -3.88 -9.19 -4.64
N ALA A 343 -3.46 -9.12 -5.88
CA ALA A 343 -2.91 -10.22 -6.62
C ALA A 343 -1.53 -9.87 -7.15
N ILE A 344 -0.70 -10.89 -7.35
CA ILE A 344 0.65 -10.74 -7.90
C ILE A 344 0.90 -11.77 -8.99
N SER A 345 1.62 -11.36 -10.04
CA SER A 345 2.17 -12.30 -11.01
C SER A 345 3.39 -12.98 -10.40
N ARG A 346 3.82 -14.13 -10.93
CA ARG A 346 5.05 -14.79 -10.44
C ARG A 346 6.29 -13.93 -10.66
N LYS A 347 6.35 -13.24 -11.81
CA LYS A 347 7.38 -12.24 -12.11
C LYS A 347 7.36 -11.12 -11.07
N GLY A 348 6.17 -10.58 -10.79
CA GLY A 348 5.96 -9.57 -9.75
C GLY A 348 6.41 -10.06 -8.37
N ALA A 349 6.10 -11.31 -8.01
CA ALA A 349 6.53 -11.91 -6.75
C ALA A 349 8.06 -11.96 -6.62
N ARG A 350 8.78 -12.43 -7.66
CA ARG A 350 10.25 -12.46 -7.67
C ARG A 350 10.84 -11.06 -7.52
N ARG A 351 10.33 -10.11 -8.30
CA ARG A 351 10.74 -8.70 -8.23
C ARG A 351 10.49 -8.08 -6.85
N LEU A 352 9.32 -8.35 -6.25
CA LEU A 352 9.01 -7.91 -4.89
C LEU A 352 9.92 -8.56 -3.83
N VAL A 353 10.28 -9.84 -3.96
CA VAL A 353 11.21 -10.49 -3.03
C VAL A 353 12.58 -9.80 -3.07
N GLU A 354 13.08 -9.47 -4.26
CA GLU A 354 14.35 -8.74 -4.41
C GLU A 354 14.26 -7.36 -3.76
N LEU A 355 13.25 -6.57 -4.15
CA LEU A 355 13.07 -5.19 -3.69
C LEU A 355 12.80 -5.08 -2.19
N LEU A 356 11.96 -5.96 -1.62
CA LEU A 356 11.58 -5.91 -0.20
C LEU A 356 12.65 -6.47 0.74
N ARG A 357 13.71 -7.10 0.21
CA ARG A 357 14.87 -7.57 0.98
C ARG A 357 16.02 -6.58 0.99
N GLU A 358 15.98 -5.57 0.13
CA GLU A 358 16.98 -4.52 0.11
C GLU A 358 16.99 -3.79 1.47
N PRO A 359 18.16 -3.53 2.08
CA PRO A 359 18.28 -2.95 3.43
C PRO A 359 17.56 -1.62 3.67
N SER A 360 17.52 -0.73 2.68
CA SER A 360 16.77 0.54 2.73
C SER A 360 15.25 0.35 2.72
N VAL A 361 14.76 -0.76 2.17
CA VAL A 361 13.33 -1.09 2.05
C VAL A 361 12.85 -1.97 3.19
N ALA A 362 13.56 -3.06 3.47
CA ALA A 362 13.16 -4.14 4.36
C ALA A 362 12.80 -3.60 5.75
N TYR A 363 11.52 -3.72 6.14
CA TYR A 363 11.02 -3.24 7.43
C TYR A 363 11.42 -1.79 7.72
N SER A 364 11.45 -0.94 6.69
CA SER A 364 11.69 0.50 6.81
C SER A 364 10.42 1.27 7.16
N ARG A 365 9.27 0.76 6.72
CA ARG A 365 7.92 1.33 6.82
C ARG A 365 6.87 0.20 6.86
N PRO A 366 5.57 0.46 7.08
CA PRO A 366 4.53 -0.55 6.86
C PRO A 366 4.51 -1.04 5.41
N LEU A 367 4.07 -2.28 5.18
CA LEU A 367 4.22 -2.95 3.86
C LEU A 367 3.47 -2.23 2.74
N ASP A 368 2.25 -1.77 3.01
CA ASP A 368 1.46 -1.00 2.06
C ASP A 368 2.19 0.29 1.62
N THR A 369 2.91 0.93 2.53
CA THR A 369 3.70 2.13 2.26
C THR A 369 4.97 1.80 1.48
N ALA A 370 5.56 0.62 1.69
CA ALA A 370 6.66 0.16 0.85
C ALA A 370 6.20 -0.13 -0.58
N PHE A 371 5.07 -0.83 -0.76
CA PHE A 371 4.47 -0.99 -2.09
C PHE A 371 4.20 0.36 -2.76
N LEU A 372 3.60 1.30 -2.03
CA LEU A 372 3.37 2.66 -2.52
C LEU A 372 4.65 3.32 -3.06
N ASP A 373 5.75 3.22 -2.33
CA ASP A 373 7.03 3.82 -2.74
C ASP A 373 7.65 3.10 -3.93
N LEU A 374 7.54 1.77 -4.02
CA LEU A 374 7.97 1.00 -5.19
C LEU A 374 7.16 1.37 -6.43
N ILE A 375 5.84 1.50 -6.30
CA ILE A 375 4.93 1.92 -7.37
C ILE A 375 5.30 3.31 -7.86
N ARG A 376 5.45 4.28 -6.95
CA ARG A 376 5.80 5.68 -7.28
C ARG A 376 7.20 5.84 -7.85
N SER A 377 8.08 4.87 -7.62
CA SER A 377 9.42 4.82 -8.18
C SER A 377 9.47 4.06 -9.51
N ASN A 378 8.32 3.65 -10.06
CA ASN A 378 8.19 2.82 -11.25
C ASN A 378 9.03 1.52 -11.16
N LEU A 379 9.18 0.99 -9.95
CA LEU A 379 9.89 -0.26 -9.72
C LEU A 379 8.96 -1.47 -9.79
N VAL A 380 7.65 -1.28 -9.84
CA VAL A 380 6.66 -2.35 -10.03
C VAL A 380 5.51 -1.84 -10.90
N ASN A 381 5.06 -2.67 -11.84
CA ASN A 381 3.90 -2.40 -12.67
C ASN A 381 2.62 -2.79 -11.92
N ALA A 382 2.01 -1.83 -11.25
CA ALA A 382 0.83 -2.07 -10.42
C ALA A 382 -0.44 -1.47 -11.03
N TYR A 383 -1.56 -2.17 -10.83
CA TYR A 383 -2.90 -1.74 -11.26
C TYR A 383 -3.88 -1.82 -10.09
N SER A 384 -4.93 -1.03 -10.12
CA SER A 384 -5.95 -0.93 -9.07
C SER A 384 -7.34 -1.04 -9.69
N VAL A 385 -8.22 -1.79 -9.05
CA VAL A 385 -9.63 -1.89 -9.42
C VAL A 385 -10.41 -0.78 -8.73
N HIS A 386 -11.13 0.03 -9.50
CA HIS A 386 -12.01 1.06 -8.97
C HIS A 386 -13.38 1.06 -9.69
N PRO A 387 -14.52 1.05 -8.96
CA PRO A 387 -14.63 0.86 -7.50
C PRO A 387 -14.07 -0.49 -7.02
N SER A 388 -13.63 -0.57 -5.77
CA SER A 388 -13.05 -1.82 -5.22
C SER A 388 -14.07 -2.97 -5.28
N VAL A 389 -13.61 -4.16 -5.65
CA VAL A 389 -14.45 -5.38 -5.65
C VAL A 389 -14.26 -6.25 -4.41
N VAL A 390 -13.30 -5.88 -3.56
CA VAL A 390 -13.05 -6.45 -2.23
C VAL A 390 -12.79 -5.33 -1.23
N ILE A 391 -13.48 -5.32 -0.10
CA ILE A 391 -13.36 -4.27 0.92
C ILE A 391 -13.00 -4.84 2.29
N GLN A 392 -12.34 -4.04 3.14
CA GLN A 392 -12.18 -4.40 4.55
C GLN A 392 -13.49 -4.20 5.32
N THR A 393 -13.98 -5.26 5.95
CA THR A 393 -14.98 -5.21 7.00
C THR A 393 -14.40 -4.61 8.27
N LYS A 394 -15.23 -3.90 9.02
CA LYS A 394 -14.83 -3.11 10.20
C LYS A 394 -15.66 -3.49 11.42
N ASN A 395 -16.12 -4.74 11.43
CA ASN A 395 -17.02 -5.33 12.42
C ASN A 395 -16.27 -5.95 13.61
N THR A 396 -14.98 -6.25 13.48
CA THR A 396 -14.14 -6.79 14.56
C THR A 396 -12.91 -5.90 14.82
N PRO A 397 -12.34 -5.96 16.04
CA PRO A 397 -11.06 -5.30 16.32
C PRO A 397 -9.95 -5.79 15.40
N SER A 398 -9.07 -4.85 15.02
CA SER A 398 -7.86 -5.10 14.24
C SER A 398 -6.73 -5.56 15.15
N ASP A 399 -5.95 -6.53 14.68
CA ASP A 399 -4.72 -6.97 15.34
C ASP A 399 -3.52 -6.08 14.98
N ILE A 400 -3.68 -5.15 14.03
CA ILE A 400 -2.62 -4.25 13.52
C ILE A 400 -2.77 -2.83 14.05
N PHE A 401 -3.99 -2.30 14.02
CA PHE A 401 -4.32 -0.95 14.42
C PHE A 401 -5.26 -0.95 15.63
N PRO A 402 -5.17 0.03 16.54
CA PRO A 402 -6.12 0.14 17.65
C PRO A 402 -7.58 0.21 17.16
N GLY A 403 -8.50 -0.42 17.90
CA GLY A 403 -9.92 -0.47 17.54
C GLY A 403 -10.17 -1.29 16.28
N ASN A 404 -11.05 -0.83 15.39
CA ASN A 404 -11.41 -1.56 14.16
C ASN A 404 -10.57 -1.09 12.95
N GLY A 405 -9.39 -0.53 13.20
CA GLY A 405 -8.48 -0.01 12.19
C GLY A 405 -8.91 1.33 11.57
N SER A 406 -8.42 1.59 10.35
CA SER A 406 -8.66 2.81 9.59
C SER A 406 -10.15 3.20 9.52
N ARG A 407 -10.44 4.51 9.48
CA ARG A 407 -11.78 5.07 9.24
C ARG A 407 -12.22 5.01 7.78
N TRP A 408 -11.31 4.74 6.84
CA TRP A 408 -11.66 4.55 5.43
C TRP A 408 -12.70 3.44 5.26
N ARG A 409 -13.68 3.66 4.41
CA ARG A 409 -14.73 2.71 4.03
C ARG A 409 -14.89 2.79 2.52
N ASP A 410 -15.15 1.65 1.92
CA ASP A 410 -15.58 1.52 0.54
C ASP A 410 -16.87 0.68 0.51
N ILE A 411 -17.59 0.68 -0.60
CA ILE A 411 -18.93 0.08 -0.69
C ILE A 411 -18.94 -0.92 -1.84
N LEU A 412 -19.38 -2.15 -1.53
CA LEU A 412 -19.69 -3.16 -2.52
C LEU A 412 -21.13 -2.98 -3.03
N GLN A 413 -21.34 -3.25 -4.31
CA GLN A 413 -22.65 -3.22 -4.95
C GLN A 413 -23.54 -4.37 -4.43
N MET A 414 -22.97 -5.58 -4.39
CA MET A 414 -23.63 -6.83 -4.00
C MET A 414 -22.75 -7.59 -3.00
N PRO A 415 -22.69 -7.16 -1.73
CA PRO A 415 -21.84 -7.79 -0.72
C PRO A 415 -22.23 -9.25 -0.49
N ALA A 416 -21.28 -10.18 -0.63
CA ALA A 416 -21.52 -11.61 -0.51
C ALA A 416 -22.02 -12.01 0.88
N LEU A 417 -21.49 -11.41 1.95
CA LEU A 417 -21.90 -11.74 3.32
C LEU A 417 -23.29 -11.22 3.70
N LYS A 418 -23.80 -10.16 3.05
CA LYS A 418 -25.19 -9.70 3.27
C LYS A 418 -26.22 -10.62 2.60
N GLY A 419 -25.87 -11.28 1.50
CA GLY A 419 -26.73 -12.25 0.82
C GLY A 419 -26.90 -13.57 1.57
N SER A 420 -25.91 -13.95 2.38
CA SER A 420 -25.87 -15.24 3.10
C SER A 420 -26.76 -15.36 4.34
N GLU A 421 -27.40 -14.28 4.79
CA GLU A 421 -28.31 -14.30 5.95
C GLU A 421 -29.74 -14.76 5.60
N LYS A 422 -30.01 -15.14 4.35
CA LYS A 422 -31.36 -15.52 3.86
C LYS A 422 -31.51 -16.97 3.38
N ILE A 423 -30.60 -17.89 3.72
CA ILE A 423 -30.71 -19.31 3.32
C ILE A 423 -30.98 -20.19 4.54
#